data_AF-A0A7Z9XKN4-F1
#
_entry.id   AF-A0A7Z9XKN4-F1
#
_cell.length_a   1.000
_cell.length_b   1.000
_cell.length_c   1.000
_cell.angle_alpha   90.00
_cell.angle_beta   90.00
_cell.angle_gamma   90.00
#
_symmetry.space_group_name_H-M   'P 1'
#
loop_
_entity.id
_entity.type
_entity.pdbx_description
1 polymer ?
#
loop_
_entity_poly.entity_id
_entity_poly.type
_entity_poly.pdbx_seq_one_letter_code
_entity_poly.pdbx_strand_id
1 'polypeptide(L)'
;MSGLSIITFYAGLIFGFGFGLIAVYRIGRIGWTQFWYWAAGVGASRSLGHMFAYWSTIFGPLLGQIWIFIGIPAFVLDLILTLMGYEYYPFWLDEIGLVSTGRRVAVLLGGYVFAYVLGRLNESRQSEFNRARILYERVVTRKGYWFDHRDDPGYYDGPDAQPALKQAEMIYRKILNDLEQWQGPKFMAKQNLIILHYQRALLYCSLGEFSTAKDAVTRARELKAKIPPSDWERDEERTLESQLLFLEGEIAFVEGRRDDARKCFQASREIDKSLGDSTGVQKNDERLVLVR
;
A
#
# COMPACT_ATOMS: atom_id res chain seq x y z
N MET A 1 37.72 33.16 17.03
CA MET A 1 36.90 32.13 17.73
C MET A 1 37.80 30.95 18.04
N SER A 2 37.72 30.38 19.24
CA SER A 2 38.42 29.13 19.56
C SER A 2 37.71 27.94 18.90
N GLY A 3 38.44 26.90 18.48
CA GLY A 3 37.82 25.71 17.87
C GLY A 3 36.72 25.08 18.74
N LEU A 4 36.90 25.14 20.07
CA LEU A 4 35.91 24.74 21.07
C LEU A 4 34.55 25.45 20.85
N SER A 5 34.55 26.77 20.64
CA SER A 5 33.30 27.55 20.47
C SER A 5 32.50 27.16 19.23
N ILE A 6 33.17 26.71 18.16
CA ILE A 6 32.53 26.22 16.94
C ILE A 6 31.91 24.83 17.19
N ILE A 7 32.65 23.93 17.84
CA ILE A 7 32.17 22.59 18.20
C ILE A 7 30.95 22.68 19.13
N THR A 8 30.98 23.54 20.16
CA THR A 8 29.83 23.73 21.06
C THR A 8 28.61 24.29 20.33
N PHE A 9 28.80 25.19 19.37
CA PHE A 9 27.70 25.74 18.56
C PHE A 9 27.04 24.67 17.69
N TYR A 10 27.82 23.88 16.94
CA TYR A 10 27.27 22.81 16.10
C TYR A 10 26.66 21.66 16.91
N ALA A 11 27.26 21.30 18.05
CA ALA A 11 26.65 20.35 18.99
C ALA A 11 25.30 20.87 19.51
N GLY A 12 25.24 22.14 19.95
CA GLY A 12 23.98 22.77 20.38
C GLY A 12 22.91 22.79 19.29
N LEU A 13 23.31 22.99 18.03
CA LEU A 13 22.38 23.02 16.89
C LEU A 13 21.86 21.60 16.54
N ILE A 14 22.74 20.59 16.50
CA ILE A 14 22.35 19.20 16.23
C ILE A 14 21.48 18.63 17.37
N PHE A 15 21.92 18.75 18.62
CA PHE A 15 21.19 18.20 19.77
C PHE A 15 19.94 19.01 20.11
N GLY A 16 20.00 20.35 20.07
CA GLY A 16 18.84 21.20 20.38
C GLY A 16 17.77 21.16 19.30
N PHE A 17 18.15 21.35 18.04
CA PHE A 17 17.19 21.47 16.93
C PHE A 17 16.74 20.11 16.40
N GLY A 18 17.67 19.16 16.24
CA GLY A 18 17.37 17.80 15.76
C GLY A 18 16.51 17.02 16.74
N PHE A 19 16.87 17.00 18.02
CA PHE A 19 16.09 16.27 19.03
C PHE A 19 14.73 16.93 19.32
N GLY A 20 14.66 18.27 19.28
CA GLY A 20 13.40 19.02 19.37
C GLY A 20 12.43 18.69 18.23
N LEU A 21 12.91 18.67 16.98
CA LEU A 21 12.10 18.26 15.82
C LEU A 21 11.64 16.80 15.92
N ILE A 22 12.52 15.86 16.31
CA ILE A 22 12.16 14.45 16.46
C ILE A 22 11.11 14.27 17.58
N ALA A 23 11.25 14.95 18.72
CA ALA A 23 10.29 14.88 19.82
C ALA A 23 8.91 15.44 19.41
N VAL A 24 8.88 16.63 18.80
CA VAL A 24 7.63 17.27 18.33
C VAL A 24 6.94 16.43 17.25
N TYR A 25 7.70 15.84 16.33
CA TYR A 25 7.15 15.07 15.22
C TYR A 25 6.63 13.67 15.62
N ARG A 26 7.16 13.05 16.70
CA ARG A 26 6.75 11.69 17.11
C ARG A 26 5.84 11.61 18.33
N ILE A 27 6.00 12.47 19.34
CA ILE A 27 5.15 12.43 20.55
C ILE A 27 3.71 12.82 20.20
N GLY A 28 3.52 13.71 19.21
CA GLY A 28 2.21 14.23 18.83
C GLY A 28 1.28 13.30 18.05
N ARG A 29 1.64 12.05 17.67
CA ARG A 29 0.73 11.27 16.79
C ARG A 29 0.68 9.73 16.86
N ILE A 30 1.79 8.98 16.96
CA ILE A 30 1.77 7.52 16.65
C ILE A 30 2.51 6.60 17.66
N GLY A 31 3.45 7.12 18.45
CA GLY A 31 4.45 6.25 19.12
C GLY A 31 3.96 5.32 20.24
N TRP A 32 2.94 5.69 21.02
CA TRP A 32 2.70 5.04 22.32
C TRP A 32 1.88 3.75 22.23
N THR A 33 0.83 3.71 21.40
CA THR A 33 -0.09 2.55 21.34
C THR A 33 0.51 1.36 20.60
N GLN A 34 1.22 1.56 19.50
CA GLN A 34 1.82 0.45 18.75
C GLN A 34 2.96 -0.25 19.50
N PHE A 35 3.69 0.45 20.37
CA PHE A 35 4.74 -0.15 21.20
C PHE A 35 4.17 -1.21 22.17
N TRP A 36 3.03 -0.94 22.80
CA TRP A 36 2.36 -1.89 23.69
C TRP A 36 1.79 -3.11 22.97
N TYR A 37 1.23 -2.94 21.76
CA TYR A 37 0.79 -4.07 20.94
C TYR A 37 1.95 -4.98 20.51
N TRP A 38 3.13 -4.40 20.24
CA TRP A 38 4.32 -5.18 19.89
C TRP A 38 4.89 -5.94 21.10
N ALA A 39 4.99 -5.28 22.26
CA ALA A 39 5.51 -5.89 23.49
C ALA A 39 4.68 -7.09 23.99
N ALA A 40 3.38 -7.15 23.67
CA ALA A 40 2.47 -8.22 24.08
C ALA A 40 2.46 -9.46 23.17
N GLY A 41 3.11 -9.44 21.99
CA GLY A 41 2.76 -10.35 20.88
C GLY A 41 3.84 -11.31 20.35
N VAL A 42 5.06 -11.35 20.89
CA VAL A 42 6.18 -12.07 20.23
C VAL A 42 6.22 -13.57 20.59
N GLY A 43 5.52 -14.39 19.81
CA GLY A 43 5.82 -15.82 19.63
C GLY A 43 6.75 -16.04 18.43
N ALA A 44 7.89 -16.71 18.63
CA ALA A 44 8.97 -16.76 17.64
C ALA A 44 8.89 -17.95 16.66
N SER A 45 8.75 -17.69 15.35
CA SER A 45 9.03 -18.68 14.28
C SER A 45 9.19 -18.13 12.83
N ARG A 46 9.22 -16.82 12.59
CA ARG A 46 9.37 -16.28 11.21
C ARG A 46 10.84 -16.23 10.77
N SER A 47 11.12 -16.60 9.52
CA SER A 47 12.48 -16.59 8.98
C SER A 47 13.04 -15.16 8.88
N LEU A 48 14.37 -15.05 9.04
CA LEU A 48 15.09 -13.77 9.07
C LEU A 48 14.80 -12.87 7.85
N GLY A 49 14.54 -13.45 6.67
CA GLY A 49 14.21 -12.69 5.45
C GLY A 49 12.86 -11.95 5.54
N HIS A 50 11.82 -12.57 6.11
CA HIS A 50 10.52 -11.89 6.29
C HIS A 50 10.58 -10.83 7.38
N MET A 51 11.35 -11.08 8.45
CA MET A 51 11.66 -10.02 9.42
C MET A 51 12.38 -8.86 8.74
N PHE A 52 13.45 -9.12 7.98
CA PHE A 52 14.22 -8.05 7.33
C PHE A 52 13.37 -7.20 6.37
N ALA A 53 12.52 -7.81 5.54
CA ALA A 53 11.63 -7.08 4.63
C ALA A 53 10.57 -6.23 5.37
N TYR A 54 10.03 -6.73 6.48
CA TYR A 54 9.07 -6.00 7.31
C TYR A 54 9.75 -4.83 8.05
N TRP A 55 10.90 -5.10 8.67
CA TRP A 55 11.73 -4.08 9.32
C TRP A 55 12.24 -3.03 8.34
N SER A 56 12.67 -3.39 7.13
CA SER A 56 13.12 -2.42 6.11
C SER A 56 11.99 -1.53 5.60
N THR A 57 10.74 -2.01 5.60
CA THR A 57 9.58 -1.21 5.18
C THR A 57 9.15 -0.22 6.26
N ILE A 58 9.19 -0.63 7.54
CA ILE A 58 8.80 0.23 8.68
C ILE A 58 9.93 1.18 9.09
N PHE A 59 11.16 0.67 9.15
CA PHE A 59 12.34 1.42 9.60
C PHE A 59 13.14 2.02 8.44
N GLY A 60 12.89 1.66 7.18
CA GLY A 60 13.53 2.33 6.03
C GLY A 60 13.34 3.85 6.02
N PRO A 61 12.10 4.37 6.17
CA PRO A 61 11.85 5.80 6.31
C PRO A 61 12.52 6.40 7.55
N LEU A 62 12.53 5.68 8.69
CA LEU A 62 13.15 6.14 9.93
C LEU A 62 14.68 6.21 9.82
N LEU A 63 15.32 5.18 9.28
CA LEU A 63 16.76 5.10 9.04
C LEU A 63 17.20 6.14 8.00
N GLY A 64 16.37 6.38 6.98
CA GLY A 64 16.57 7.49 6.03
C GLY A 64 16.52 8.85 6.72
N GLN A 65 15.53 9.09 7.60
CA GLN A 65 15.44 10.33 8.39
C GLN A 65 16.60 10.48 9.38
N ILE A 66 16.97 9.42 10.10
CA ILE A 66 18.14 9.40 10.99
C ILE A 66 19.42 9.69 10.19
N TRP A 67 19.57 9.15 8.98
CA TRP A 67 20.67 9.51 8.09
C TRP A 67 20.65 10.99 7.71
N ILE A 68 19.49 11.55 7.35
CA ILE A 68 19.36 12.97 6.98
C ILE A 68 19.69 13.91 8.15
N PHE A 69 19.26 13.59 9.38
CA PHE A 69 19.40 14.48 10.53
C PHE A 69 20.64 14.24 11.41
N ILE A 70 21.26 13.05 11.34
CA ILE A 70 22.44 12.71 12.16
C ILE A 70 23.63 12.37 11.25
N GLY A 71 23.43 11.47 10.29
CA GLY A 71 24.52 10.99 9.42
C GLY A 71 25.07 12.05 8.47
N ILE A 72 24.22 12.80 7.76
CA ILE A 72 24.65 13.88 6.85
C ILE A 72 25.37 15.00 7.64
N PRO A 73 24.83 15.53 8.77
CA PRO A 73 25.55 16.52 9.58
C PRO A 73 26.87 15.99 10.16
N ALA A 74 26.92 14.73 10.61
CA ALA A 74 28.17 14.14 11.09
C ALA A 74 29.23 14.01 9.98
N PHE A 75 28.83 13.63 8.76
CA PHE A 75 29.72 13.53 7.60
C PHE A 75 30.19 14.90 7.09
N VAL A 76 29.32 15.91 7.12
CA VAL A 76 29.70 17.31 6.80
C VAL A 76 30.66 17.86 7.86
N LEU A 77 30.45 17.53 9.14
CA LEU A 77 31.35 17.93 10.23
C LEU A 77 32.74 17.26 10.10
N ASP A 78 32.79 15.96 9.83
CA ASP A 78 34.01 15.21 9.54
C ASP A 78 34.80 15.83 8.36
N LEU A 79 34.11 16.12 7.25
CA LEU A 79 34.72 16.78 6.09
C LEU A 79 35.30 18.17 6.44
N ILE A 80 34.57 19.00 7.19
CA ILE A 80 35.03 20.33 7.61
C ILE A 80 36.24 20.23 8.53
N LEU A 81 36.22 19.31 9.50
CA LEU A 81 37.32 19.13 10.46
C LEU A 81 38.56 18.56 9.78
N THR A 82 38.40 17.61 8.86
CA THR A 82 39.48 17.07 8.00
C THR A 82 40.11 18.18 7.16
N LEU A 83 39.31 19.05 6.53
CA LEU A 83 39.82 20.21 5.76
C LEU A 83 40.54 21.25 6.65
N MET A 84 40.23 21.29 7.95
CA MET A 84 40.91 22.11 8.94
C MET A 84 42.16 21.43 9.55
N GLY A 85 42.52 20.21 9.12
CA GLY A 85 43.67 19.46 9.63
C GLY A 85 43.43 18.75 10.98
N TYR A 86 42.16 18.56 11.38
CA TYR A 86 41.80 17.80 12.57
C TYR A 86 41.25 16.43 12.16
N GLU A 87 41.86 15.36 12.68
CA GLU A 87 41.28 14.01 12.58
C GLU A 87 40.12 13.89 13.56
N TYR A 88 38.89 13.90 13.05
CA TYR A 88 37.67 13.69 13.85
C TYR A 88 36.94 12.45 13.36
N TYR A 89 37.22 11.31 13.99
CA TYR A 89 36.52 10.06 13.70
C TYR A 89 35.58 9.66 14.85
N PRO A 90 34.25 9.70 14.66
CA PRO A 90 33.30 9.19 15.64
C PRO A 90 33.47 7.67 15.81
N PHE A 91 33.92 7.21 16.98
CA PHE A 91 34.28 5.80 17.22
C PHE A 91 33.16 4.79 16.87
N TRP A 92 31.90 5.19 17.01
CA TRP A 92 30.74 4.36 16.68
C TRP A 92 30.59 4.07 15.17
N LEU A 93 31.32 4.79 14.29
CA LEU A 93 31.39 4.49 12.86
C LEU A 93 32.38 3.36 12.53
N ASP A 94 33.36 3.08 13.39
CA ASP A 94 34.25 1.92 13.25
C ASP A 94 33.53 0.63 13.71
N GLU A 95 32.72 0.72 14.78
CA GLU A 95 31.95 -0.42 15.29
C GLU A 95 30.96 -1.01 14.26
N ILE A 96 30.55 -0.23 13.25
CA ILE A 96 29.68 -0.68 12.14
C ILE A 96 30.47 -1.13 10.88
N GLY A 97 31.80 -1.22 10.95
CA GLY A 97 32.64 -1.95 9.98
C GLY A 97 32.82 -1.31 8.60
N LEU A 98 32.63 0.01 8.46
CA LEU A 98 32.64 0.67 7.14
C LEU A 98 34.05 1.07 6.66
N VAL A 99 34.63 0.31 5.72
CA VAL A 99 36.00 0.46 5.16
C VAL A 99 36.01 0.26 3.63
N SER A 100 36.72 1.02 2.77
CA SER A 100 37.66 2.16 2.93
C SER A 100 37.31 3.39 2.05
N THR A 101 37.94 4.54 2.33
CA THR A 101 37.49 5.91 1.99
C THR A 101 36.96 6.14 0.55
N GLY A 102 37.66 5.66 -0.49
CA GLY A 102 37.27 5.92 -1.89
C GLY A 102 36.05 5.13 -2.38
N ARG A 103 35.87 3.87 -1.93
CA ARG A 103 34.71 3.04 -2.30
C ARG A 103 33.48 3.31 -1.40
N ARG A 104 33.69 3.74 -0.15
CA ARG A 104 32.61 4.09 0.82
C ARG A 104 31.61 5.09 0.25
N VAL A 105 32.09 6.22 -0.29
CA VAL A 105 31.23 7.29 -0.82
C VAL A 105 30.42 6.81 -2.02
N ALA A 106 31.01 6.00 -2.90
CA ALA A 106 30.31 5.42 -4.05
C ALA A 106 29.24 4.39 -3.64
N VAL A 107 29.48 3.59 -2.60
CA VAL A 107 28.49 2.63 -2.08
C VAL A 107 27.36 3.33 -1.31
N LEU A 108 27.67 4.38 -0.54
CA LEU A 108 26.65 5.16 0.19
C LEU A 108 25.81 6.02 -0.74
N LEU A 109 26.42 6.77 -1.67
CA LEU A 109 25.68 7.52 -2.70
C LEU A 109 24.95 6.56 -3.65
N GLY A 110 25.57 5.43 -4.02
CA GLY A 110 24.94 4.38 -4.83
C GLY A 110 23.72 3.79 -4.14
N GLY A 111 23.84 3.43 -2.86
CA GLY A 111 22.73 2.92 -2.04
C GLY A 111 21.62 3.96 -1.81
N TYR A 112 21.98 5.22 -1.59
CA TYR A 112 21.02 6.33 -1.44
C TYR A 112 20.29 6.62 -2.75
N VAL A 113 21.01 6.73 -3.88
CA VAL A 113 20.41 6.92 -5.22
C VAL A 113 19.56 5.71 -5.59
N PHE A 114 20.01 4.49 -5.29
CA PHE A 114 19.24 3.26 -5.55
C PHE A 114 17.96 3.22 -4.70
N ALA A 115 18.02 3.54 -3.41
CA ALA A 115 16.86 3.62 -2.53
C ALA A 115 15.91 4.76 -2.93
N TYR A 116 16.43 5.92 -3.34
CA TYR A 116 15.65 7.06 -3.83
C TYR A 116 14.96 6.75 -5.16
N VAL A 117 15.66 6.11 -6.10
CA VAL A 117 15.12 5.68 -7.40
C VAL A 117 14.09 4.57 -7.22
N LEU A 118 14.37 3.54 -6.41
CA LEU A 118 13.38 2.50 -6.08
C LEU A 118 12.16 3.07 -5.35
N GLY A 119 12.37 4.00 -4.42
CA GLY A 119 11.30 4.74 -3.72
C GLY A 119 10.39 5.44 -4.73
N ARG A 120 10.96 6.27 -5.61
CA ARG A 120 10.21 6.98 -6.66
C ARG A 120 9.49 6.05 -7.65
N LEU A 121 10.12 4.94 -8.04
CA LEU A 121 9.52 3.95 -8.93
C LEU A 121 8.32 3.23 -8.27
N ASN A 122 8.35 3.04 -6.95
CA ASN A 122 7.24 2.45 -6.22
C ASN A 122 6.13 3.48 -5.89
N GLU A 123 6.51 4.70 -5.50
CA GLU A 123 5.61 5.85 -5.34
C GLU A 123 4.83 6.12 -6.63
N SER A 124 5.48 6.01 -7.80
CA SER A 124 4.83 6.17 -9.11
C SER A 124 3.62 5.24 -9.28
N ARG A 125 3.78 3.92 -9.08
CA ARG A 125 2.69 2.96 -9.30
C ARG A 125 1.57 3.10 -8.26
N GLN A 126 1.91 3.33 -6.99
CA GLN A 126 0.89 3.54 -5.95
C GLN A 126 0.16 4.88 -6.13
N SER A 127 0.85 5.93 -6.61
CA SER A 127 0.25 7.21 -6.99
C SER A 127 -0.67 7.08 -8.19
N GLU A 128 -0.28 6.34 -9.24
CA GLU A 128 -1.14 6.06 -10.39
C GLU A 128 -2.38 5.23 -9.98
N PHE A 129 -2.23 4.22 -9.13
CA PHE A 129 -3.37 3.45 -8.60
C PHE A 129 -4.31 4.35 -7.81
N ASN A 130 -3.78 5.16 -6.88
CA ASN A 130 -4.57 6.12 -6.11
C ASN A 130 -5.26 7.16 -7.01
N ARG A 131 -4.62 7.60 -8.10
CA ARG A 131 -5.22 8.51 -9.09
C ARG A 131 -6.41 7.87 -9.81
N ALA A 132 -6.27 6.62 -10.28
CA ALA A 132 -7.37 5.87 -10.89
C ALA A 132 -8.52 5.66 -9.89
N ARG A 133 -8.19 5.31 -8.64
CA ARG A 133 -9.16 5.14 -7.56
C ARG A 133 -9.90 6.44 -7.24
N ILE A 134 -9.21 7.58 -7.14
CA ILE A 134 -9.82 8.90 -6.90
C ILE A 134 -10.75 9.32 -8.05
N LEU A 135 -10.41 8.99 -9.31
CA LEU A 135 -11.29 9.23 -10.46
C LEU A 135 -12.59 8.42 -10.35
N TYR A 136 -12.48 7.13 -10.00
CA TYR A 136 -13.63 6.26 -9.76
C TYR A 136 -14.46 6.69 -8.53
N GLU A 137 -13.82 6.90 -7.37
CA GLU A 137 -14.43 7.37 -6.12
C GLU A 137 -15.15 8.70 -6.28
N ARG A 138 -14.67 9.61 -7.15
CA ARG A 138 -15.35 10.87 -7.47
C ARG A 138 -16.67 10.65 -8.19
N VAL A 139 -16.71 9.70 -9.13
CA VAL A 139 -17.95 9.34 -9.84
C VAL A 139 -18.93 8.70 -8.85
N VAL A 140 -18.47 7.71 -8.08
CA VAL A 140 -19.30 7.02 -7.07
C VAL A 140 -19.80 7.96 -5.98
N THR A 141 -18.99 8.90 -5.48
CA THR A 141 -19.42 9.89 -4.47
C THR A 141 -20.53 10.80 -4.99
N ARG A 142 -20.55 11.13 -6.29
CA ARG A 142 -21.55 12.02 -6.90
C ARG A 142 -22.80 11.28 -7.41
N LYS A 143 -22.67 10.01 -7.76
CA LYS A 143 -23.70 9.20 -8.43
C LYS A 143 -24.12 7.94 -7.64
N GLY A 144 -23.60 7.70 -6.44
CA GLY A 144 -23.80 6.41 -5.77
C GLY A 144 -23.06 5.27 -6.48
N TYR A 145 -23.22 4.04 -5.96
CA TYR A 145 -22.63 2.85 -6.56
C TYR A 145 -23.49 2.32 -7.72
N TRP A 146 -22.83 1.66 -8.67
CA TRP A 146 -23.51 1.18 -9.89
C TRP A 146 -24.66 0.22 -9.59
N PHE A 147 -24.51 -0.63 -8.57
CA PHE A 147 -25.54 -1.60 -8.18
C PHE A 147 -26.79 -0.94 -7.59
N ASP A 148 -26.72 0.31 -7.11
CA ASP A 148 -27.89 1.05 -6.62
C ASP A 148 -28.68 1.71 -7.77
N HIS A 149 -28.08 1.79 -8.97
CA HIS A 149 -28.64 2.41 -10.18
C HIS A 149 -28.62 1.48 -11.41
N ARG A 150 -28.44 0.16 -11.19
CA ARG A 150 -28.31 -0.87 -12.23
C ARG A 150 -29.50 -1.01 -13.17
N ASP A 151 -30.66 -0.50 -12.78
CA ASP A 151 -31.89 -0.51 -13.59
C ASP A 151 -31.93 0.64 -14.63
N ASP A 152 -30.96 1.57 -14.61
CA ASP A 152 -30.74 2.62 -15.60
C ASP A 152 -29.36 2.45 -16.28
N PRO A 153 -29.29 1.80 -17.45
CA PRO A 153 -28.03 1.59 -18.17
C PRO A 153 -27.32 2.89 -18.60
N GLY A 154 -28.08 3.97 -18.82
CA GLY A 154 -27.54 5.27 -19.22
C GLY A 154 -27.03 6.12 -18.05
N TYR A 155 -27.22 5.64 -16.81
CA TYR A 155 -26.96 6.42 -15.61
C TYR A 155 -25.52 6.96 -15.51
N TYR A 156 -24.52 6.24 -16.05
CA TYR A 156 -23.12 6.66 -16.06
C TYR A 156 -22.67 7.36 -17.36
N ASP A 157 -23.44 7.36 -18.44
CA ASP A 157 -23.08 7.94 -19.75
C ASP A 157 -22.97 9.48 -19.78
N GLY A 158 -23.32 10.15 -18.68
CA GLY A 158 -23.22 11.61 -18.56
C GLY A 158 -21.79 12.16 -18.78
N PRO A 159 -21.66 13.40 -19.29
CA PRO A 159 -20.40 13.98 -19.77
C PRO A 159 -19.31 14.13 -18.70
N ASP A 160 -19.67 14.16 -17.41
CA ASP A 160 -18.72 14.23 -16.30
C ASP A 160 -18.23 12.85 -15.83
N ALA A 161 -19.05 11.82 -15.98
CA ALA A 161 -18.80 10.48 -15.42
C ALA A 161 -18.05 9.60 -16.41
N GLN A 162 -18.53 9.54 -17.65
CA GLN A 162 -18.00 8.62 -18.67
C GLN A 162 -16.51 8.88 -19.02
N PRO A 163 -16.02 10.15 -19.11
CA PRO A 163 -14.59 10.40 -19.29
C PRO A 163 -13.75 10.05 -18.07
N ALA A 164 -14.27 10.24 -16.85
CA ALA A 164 -13.55 9.93 -15.61
C ALA A 164 -13.40 8.40 -15.43
N LEU A 165 -14.46 7.63 -15.71
CA LEU A 165 -14.40 6.16 -15.71
C LEU A 165 -13.42 5.64 -16.77
N LYS A 166 -13.48 6.14 -18.02
CA LYS A 166 -12.53 5.75 -19.08
C LYS A 166 -11.09 6.15 -18.77
N GLN A 167 -10.86 7.28 -18.09
CA GLN A 167 -9.52 7.67 -17.64
C GLN A 167 -9.00 6.74 -16.52
N ALA A 168 -9.85 6.34 -15.56
CA ALA A 168 -9.49 5.36 -14.55
C ALA A 168 -9.19 3.98 -15.17
N GLU A 169 -9.98 3.55 -16.16
CA GLU A 169 -9.81 2.30 -16.92
C GLU A 169 -8.44 2.26 -17.63
N MET A 170 -8.08 3.35 -18.32
CA MET A 170 -6.78 3.50 -18.98
C MET A 170 -5.61 3.38 -18.01
N ILE A 171 -5.70 4.03 -16.84
CA ILE A 171 -4.64 3.96 -15.82
C ILE A 171 -4.56 2.56 -15.20
N TYR A 172 -5.69 1.93 -14.86
CA TYR A 172 -5.69 0.56 -14.35
C TYR A 172 -5.15 -0.45 -15.36
N ARG A 173 -5.43 -0.27 -16.66
CA ARG A 173 -4.89 -1.10 -17.75
C ARG A 173 -3.38 -0.95 -17.87
N LYS A 174 -2.84 0.27 -17.74
CA LYS A 174 -1.39 0.52 -17.70
C LYS A 174 -0.74 -0.19 -16.50
N ILE A 175 -1.28 0.01 -15.30
CA ILE A 175 -0.76 -0.62 -14.07
C ILE A 175 -0.81 -2.15 -14.17
N LEU A 176 -1.86 -2.72 -14.77
CA LEU A 176 -1.95 -4.17 -14.99
C LEU A 176 -0.79 -4.67 -15.85
N ASN A 177 -0.57 -4.06 -17.02
CA ASN A 177 0.52 -4.44 -17.93
C ASN A 177 1.89 -4.34 -17.23
N ASP A 178 2.11 -3.27 -16.45
CA ASP A 178 3.34 -3.04 -15.68
C ASP A 178 3.53 -4.08 -14.55
N LEU A 179 2.44 -4.59 -13.97
CA LEU A 179 2.46 -5.62 -12.91
C LEU A 179 2.58 -7.05 -13.48
N GLU A 180 1.94 -7.35 -14.61
CA GLU A 180 2.05 -8.66 -15.28
C GLU A 180 3.48 -8.92 -15.79
N GLN A 181 4.20 -7.86 -16.18
CA GLN A 181 5.61 -7.93 -16.59
C GLN A 181 6.59 -7.91 -15.41
N TRP A 182 6.13 -7.70 -14.16
CA TRP A 182 7.00 -7.46 -13.02
C TRP A 182 7.58 -8.76 -12.42
N GLN A 183 8.92 -8.88 -12.42
CA GLN A 183 9.64 -10.04 -11.86
C GLN A 183 10.02 -9.91 -10.37
N GLY A 184 9.41 -8.97 -9.64
CA GLY A 184 9.71 -8.72 -8.21
C GLY A 184 9.14 -9.75 -7.23
N PRO A 185 9.13 -9.45 -5.91
CA PRO A 185 8.61 -10.33 -4.87
C PRO A 185 7.14 -10.74 -5.13
N LYS A 186 6.97 -11.99 -5.55
CA LYS A 186 5.72 -12.50 -6.17
C LYS A 186 4.48 -12.42 -5.28
N PHE A 187 4.63 -12.36 -3.95
CA PHE A 187 3.51 -12.32 -3.02
C PHE A 187 2.75 -10.99 -3.06
N MET A 188 3.43 -9.87 -2.76
CA MET A 188 2.85 -8.52 -2.82
C MET A 188 2.33 -8.17 -4.22
N ALA A 189 2.98 -8.69 -5.27
CA ALA A 189 2.49 -8.57 -6.64
C ALA A 189 1.08 -9.16 -6.82
N LYS A 190 0.85 -10.39 -6.32
CA LYS A 190 -0.41 -11.11 -6.48
C LYS A 190 -1.57 -10.45 -5.71
N GLN A 191 -1.37 -10.06 -4.45
CA GLN A 191 -2.42 -9.38 -3.68
C GLN A 191 -2.83 -8.06 -4.34
N ASN A 192 -1.86 -7.26 -4.80
CA ASN A 192 -2.14 -6.01 -5.52
C ASN A 192 -2.85 -6.26 -6.87
N LEU A 193 -2.49 -7.31 -7.61
CA LEU A 193 -3.19 -7.72 -8.84
C LEU A 193 -4.64 -8.13 -8.56
N ILE A 194 -4.91 -8.89 -7.49
CA ILE A 194 -6.27 -9.28 -7.08
C ILE A 194 -7.13 -8.03 -6.80
N ILE A 195 -6.62 -7.10 -5.99
CA ILE A 195 -7.30 -5.84 -5.67
C ILE A 195 -7.55 -5.02 -6.94
N LEU A 196 -6.55 -4.94 -7.83
CA LEU A 196 -6.69 -4.25 -9.12
C LEU A 196 -7.77 -4.88 -10.01
N HIS A 197 -7.84 -6.21 -10.09
CA HIS A 197 -8.89 -6.90 -10.83
C HIS A 197 -10.29 -6.66 -10.23
N TYR A 198 -10.42 -6.66 -8.90
CA TYR A 198 -11.68 -6.31 -8.24
C TYR A 198 -12.13 -4.86 -8.50
N GLN A 199 -11.21 -3.89 -8.39
CA GLN A 199 -11.49 -2.48 -8.70
C GLN A 199 -11.85 -2.27 -10.18
N ARG A 200 -11.19 -3.00 -11.10
CA ARG A 200 -11.54 -3.01 -12.52
C ARG A 200 -12.93 -3.62 -12.76
N ALA A 201 -13.30 -4.69 -12.06
CA ALA A 201 -14.64 -5.28 -12.19
C ALA A 201 -15.74 -4.28 -11.80
N LEU A 202 -15.60 -3.59 -10.66
CA LEU A 202 -16.51 -2.52 -10.24
C LEU A 202 -16.60 -1.38 -11.28
N LEU A 203 -15.46 -0.98 -11.85
CA LEU A 203 -15.41 0.02 -12.90
C LEU A 203 -16.12 -0.46 -14.18
N TYR A 204 -15.90 -1.70 -14.62
CA TYR A 204 -16.54 -2.25 -15.82
C TYR A 204 -18.05 -2.39 -15.64
N CYS A 205 -18.55 -2.80 -14.47
CA CYS A 205 -19.98 -2.74 -14.18
C CYS A 205 -20.54 -1.30 -14.25
N SER A 206 -19.76 -0.31 -13.81
CA SER A 206 -20.14 1.11 -13.91
C SER A 206 -20.10 1.65 -15.35
N LEU A 207 -19.41 0.95 -16.27
CA LEU A 207 -19.41 1.21 -17.72
C LEU A 207 -20.49 0.39 -18.47
N GLY A 208 -21.22 -0.51 -17.80
CA GLY A 208 -22.12 -1.48 -18.43
C GLY A 208 -21.41 -2.67 -19.12
N GLU A 209 -20.09 -2.79 -18.96
CA GLU A 209 -19.25 -3.83 -19.59
C GLU A 209 -19.22 -5.12 -18.75
N PHE A 210 -20.40 -5.71 -18.50
CA PHE A 210 -20.57 -6.82 -17.54
C PHE A 210 -19.77 -8.09 -17.87
N SER A 211 -19.54 -8.39 -19.16
CA SER A 211 -18.66 -9.50 -19.58
C SER A 211 -17.21 -9.27 -19.14
N THR A 212 -16.66 -8.09 -19.40
CA THR A 212 -15.32 -7.69 -18.98
C THR A 212 -15.19 -7.61 -17.45
N ALA A 213 -16.26 -7.21 -16.76
CA ALA A 213 -16.32 -7.24 -15.30
C ALA A 213 -16.22 -8.68 -14.75
N LYS A 214 -16.96 -9.62 -15.34
CA LYS A 214 -16.95 -11.03 -14.98
C LYS A 214 -15.60 -11.71 -15.25
N ASP A 215 -14.95 -11.36 -16.36
CA ASP A 215 -13.57 -11.80 -16.64
C ASP A 215 -12.60 -11.27 -15.57
N ALA A 216 -12.74 -10.02 -15.14
CA ALA A 216 -11.91 -9.45 -14.08
C ALA A 216 -12.14 -10.14 -12.72
N VAL A 217 -13.39 -10.44 -12.33
CA VAL A 217 -13.71 -11.25 -11.13
C VAL A 217 -13.07 -12.64 -11.23
N THR A 218 -13.16 -13.29 -12.40
CA THR A 218 -12.58 -14.62 -12.64
C THR A 218 -11.06 -14.58 -12.45
N ARG A 219 -10.36 -13.59 -13.04
CA ARG A 219 -8.91 -13.42 -12.85
C ARG A 219 -8.52 -13.13 -11.39
N ALA A 220 -9.31 -12.35 -10.66
CA ALA A 220 -9.08 -12.15 -9.22
C ALA A 220 -9.15 -13.48 -8.45
N ARG A 221 -10.16 -14.32 -8.71
CA ARG A 221 -10.33 -15.64 -8.07
C ARG A 221 -9.23 -16.63 -8.48
N GLU A 222 -8.81 -16.65 -9.74
CA GLU A 222 -7.66 -17.44 -10.21
C GLU A 222 -6.34 -17.05 -9.52
N LEU A 223 -6.12 -15.75 -9.30
CA LEU A 223 -4.94 -15.25 -8.60
C LEU A 223 -4.98 -15.58 -7.11
N LYS A 224 -6.17 -15.46 -6.48
CA LYS A 224 -6.43 -15.87 -5.10
C LYS A 224 -6.07 -17.34 -4.87
N ALA A 225 -6.53 -18.23 -5.75
CA ALA A 225 -6.21 -19.67 -5.69
C ALA A 225 -4.71 -20.00 -5.86
N LYS A 226 -3.89 -19.06 -6.33
CA LYS A 226 -2.42 -19.19 -6.46
C LYS A 226 -1.68 -18.63 -5.24
N ILE A 227 -2.37 -18.23 -4.17
CA ILE A 227 -1.79 -17.79 -2.88
C ILE A 227 -2.08 -18.88 -1.82
N PRO A 228 -1.05 -19.43 -1.15
CA PRO A 228 -1.25 -20.40 -0.06
C PRO A 228 -2.10 -19.83 1.09
N PRO A 229 -2.96 -20.64 1.74
CA PRO A 229 -3.71 -20.23 2.94
C PRO A 229 -2.85 -19.68 4.09
N SER A 230 -1.58 -20.08 4.17
CA SER A 230 -0.60 -19.59 5.17
C SER A 230 -0.20 -18.13 4.99
N ASP A 231 -0.38 -17.58 3.79
CA ASP A 231 0.17 -16.29 3.40
C ASP A 231 -0.89 -15.18 3.51
N TRP A 232 -2.16 -15.54 3.70
CA TRP A 232 -3.26 -14.61 3.99
C TRP A 232 -3.28 -14.23 5.46
N GLU A 233 -3.67 -12.98 5.78
CA GLU A 233 -4.12 -12.70 7.14
C GLU A 233 -5.47 -13.39 7.39
N ARG A 234 -5.73 -13.75 8.66
CA ARG A 234 -6.70 -14.77 9.09
C ARG A 234 -8.09 -14.68 8.43
N ASP A 235 -8.55 -13.46 8.17
CA ASP A 235 -9.89 -13.16 7.67
C ASP A 235 -9.90 -12.40 6.33
N GLU A 236 -8.73 -12.01 5.80
CA GLU A 236 -8.61 -11.30 4.52
C GLU A 236 -9.09 -12.14 3.34
N GLU A 237 -8.67 -13.41 3.27
CA GLU A 237 -9.05 -14.32 2.18
C GLU A 237 -10.58 -14.45 2.07
N ARG A 238 -11.23 -14.53 3.23
CA ARG A 238 -12.67 -14.74 3.39
C ARG A 238 -13.42 -13.46 3.05
N THR A 239 -12.96 -12.32 3.55
CA THR A 239 -13.49 -10.99 3.23
C THR A 239 -13.46 -10.75 1.71
N LEU A 240 -12.34 -11.06 1.07
CA LEU A 240 -12.19 -10.97 -0.39
C LEU A 240 -13.16 -11.91 -1.13
N GLU A 241 -13.28 -13.18 -0.70
CA GLU A 241 -14.21 -14.11 -1.36
C GLU A 241 -15.65 -13.64 -1.25
N SER A 242 -16.06 -13.10 -0.10
CA SER A 242 -17.40 -12.51 0.07
C SER A 242 -17.63 -11.35 -0.90
N GLN A 243 -16.66 -10.43 -1.01
CA GLN A 243 -16.74 -9.30 -1.96
C GLN A 243 -16.81 -9.74 -3.42
N LEU A 244 -16.06 -10.78 -3.81
CA LEU A 244 -16.10 -11.36 -5.15
C LEU A 244 -17.45 -12.04 -5.43
N LEU A 245 -17.97 -12.80 -4.46
CA LEU A 245 -19.29 -13.45 -4.56
C LEU A 245 -20.43 -12.43 -4.63
N PHE A 246 -20.39 -11.37 -3.81
CA PHE A 246 -21.37 -10.28 -3.86
C PHE A 246 -21.38 -9.62 -5.25
N LEU A 247 -20.21 -9.28 -5.79
CA LEU A 247 -20.10 -8.65 -7.11
C LEU A 247 -20.53 -9.58 -8.24
N GLU A 248 -20.19 -10.88 -8.17
CA GLU A 248 -20.68 -11.89 -9.12
C GLU A 248 -22.20 -12.07 -9.05
N GLY A 249 -22.79 -11.93 -7.85
CA GLY A 249 -24.23 -11.93 -7.64
C GLY A 249 -24.93 -10.73 -8.28
N GLU A 250 -24.40 -9.52 -8.11
CA GLU A 250 -24.92 -8.31 -8.75
C GLU A 250 -24.82 -8.40 -10.30
N ILE A 251 -23.69 -8.90 -10.84
CA ILE A 251 -23.54 -9.14 -12.29
C ILE A 251 -24.57 -10.17 -12.77
N ALA A 252 -24.70 -11.31 -12.08
CA ALA A 252 -25.66 -12.34 -12.43
C ALA A 252 -27.12 -11.84 -12.37
N PHE A 253 -27.44 -10.93 -11.45
CA PHE A 253 -28.77 -10.34 -11.34
C PHE A 253 -29.10 -9.47 -12.56
N VAL A 254 -28.18 -8.60 -12.99
CA VAL A 254 -28.37 -7.74 -14.17
C VAL A 254 -28.39 -8.56 -15.47
N GLU A 255 -27.63 -9.64 -15.55
CA GLU A 255 -27.73 -10.63 -16.64
C GLU A 255 -29.04 -11.46 -16.61
N GLY A 256 -29.95 -11.22 -15.66
CA GLY A 256 -31.22 -11.94 -15.51
C GLY A 256 -31.09 -13.36 -14.90
N ARG A 257 -29.88 -13.79 -14.54
CA ARG A 257 -29.57 -15.11 -13.95
C ARG A 257 -29.89 -15.14 -12.44
N ARG A 258 -31.16 -14.95 -12.10
CA ARG A 258 -31.64 -14.82 -10.70
C ARG A 258 -31.22 -15.97 -9.77
N ASP A 259 -31.25 -17.21 -10.23
CA ASP A 259 -30.86 -18.37 -9.41
C ASP A 259 -29.37 -18.38 -9.09
N ASP A 260 -28.52 -17.93 -10.02
CA ASP A 260 -27.08 -17.81 -9.77
C ASP A 260 -26.78 -16.64 -8.86
N ALA A 261 -27.45 -15.49 -9.07
CA ALA A 261 -27.39 -14.34 -8.17
C ALA A 261 -27.77 -14.74 -6.73
N ARG A 262 -28.87 -15.48 -6.56
CA ARG A 262 -29.33 -16.00 -5.26
C ARG A 262 -28.28 -16.87 -4.57
N LYS A 263 -27.65 -17.80 -5.29
CA LYS A 263 -26.56 -18.65 -4.74
C LYS A 263 -25.36 -17.79 -4.31
N CYS A 264 -24.97 -16.81 -5.13
CA CYS A 264 -23.84 -15.93 -4.84
C CYS A 264 -24.07 -15.09 -3.58
N PHE A 265 -25.24 -14.44 -3.46
CA PHE A 265 -25.60 -13.66 -2.27
C PHE A 265 -25.76 -14.53 -1.02
N GLN A 266 -26.29 -15.75 -1.14
CA GLN A 266 -26.30 -16.71 -0.02
C GLN A 266 -24.89 -17.07 0.44
N ALA A 267 -23.98 -17.38 -0.48
CA ALA A 267 -22.61 -17.75 -0.16
C ALA A 267 -21.82 -16.57 0.48
N SER A 268 -21.93 -15.36 -0.09
CA SER A 268 -21.35 -14.14 0.50
C SER A 268 -21.88 -13.89 1.91
N ARG A 269 -23.20 -13.97 2.11
CA ARG A 269 -23.82 -13.77 3.43
C ARG A 269 -23.33 -14.71 4.51
N GLU A 270 -23.20 -16.01 4.23
CA GLU A 270 -22.72 -16.96 5.23
C GLU A 270 -21.24 -16.74 5.58
N ILE A 271 -20.43 -16.22 4.64
CA ILE A 271 -19.09 -15.73 4.94
C ILE A 271 -19.17 -14.51 5.86
N ASP A 272 -19.93 -13.46 5.50
CA ASP A 272 -20.05 -12.23 6.29
C ASP A 272 -20.51 -12.49 7.73
N LYS A 273 -21.51 -13.35 7.93
CA LYS A 273 -21.93 -13.79 9.27
C LYS A 273 -20.77 -14.39 10.07
N SER A 274 -20.00 -15.26 9.45
CA SER A 274 -18.89 -15.95 10.11
C SER A 274 -17.66 -15.07 10.35
N LEU A 275 -17.63 -13.89 9.73
CA LEU A 275 -16.67 -12.80 9.97
C LEU A 275 -17.20 -11.77 10.99
N GLY A 276 -18.49 -11.81 11.32
CA GLY A 276 -19.16 -10.81 12.13
C GLY A 276 -19.48 -9.50 11.39
N ASP A 277 -19.40 -9.46 10.06
CA ASP A 277 -19.74 -8.27 9.27
C ASP A 277 -21.26 -8.13 9.13
N SER A 278 -21.87 -7.44 10.09
CA SER A 278 -23.30 -7.10 10.07
C SER A 278 -23.70 -6.25 8.86
N THR A 279 -22.78 -5.47 8.27
CA THR A 279 -23.06 -4.62 7.10
C THR A 279 -23.11 -5.46 5.83
N GLY A 280 -22.16 -6.38 5.66
CA GLY A 280 -22.18 -7.38 4.58
C GLY A 280 -23.43 -8.27 4.63
N VAL A 281 -23.79 -8.76 5.83
CA VAL A 281 -25.04 -9.54 6.03
C VAL A 281 -26.27 -8.73 5.64
N GLN A 282 -26.40 -7.47 6.08
CA GLN A 282 -27.55 -6.62 5.73
C GLN A 282 -27.64 -6.42 4.21
N LYS A 283 -26.54 -6.06 3.55
CA LYS A 283 -26.51 -5.86 2.09
C LYS A 283 -26.95 -7.12 1.36
N ASN A 284 -26.41 -8.28 1.73
CA ASN A 284 -26.82 -9.55 1.13
C ASN A 284 -28.30 -9.86 1.38
N ASP A 285 -28.84 -9.61 2.58
CA ASP A 285 -30.26 -9.83 2.88
C ASP A 285 -31.18 -8.92 2.04
N GLU A 286 -30.80 -7.65 1.81
CA GLU A 286 -31.51 -6.76 0.87
C GLU A 286 -31.54 -7.34 -0.55
N ARG A 287 -30.39 -7.81 -1.06
CA ARG A 287 -30.29 -8.40 -2.40
C ARG A 287 -31.07 -9.72 -2.50
N LEU A 288 -31.09 -10.53 -1.42
CA LEU A 288 -31.86 -11.77 -1.33
C LEU A 288 -33.39 -11.58 -1.30
N VAL A 289 -33.87 -10.36 -1.08
CA VAL A 289 -35.28 -10.00 -1.30
C VAL A 289 -35.55 -9.69 -2.78
N LEU A 290 -34.61 -9.00 -3.45
CA LEU A 290 -34.74 -8.56 -4.85
C LEU A 290 -34.62 -9.71 -5.87
N VAL A 291 -33.84 -10.75 -5.55
CA VAL A 291 -33.70 -11.96 -6.40
C VAL A 291 -34.78 -13.02 -6.20
N ARG A 292 -35.90 -12.70 -5.50
CA ARG A 292 -37.01 -13.64 -5.30
C ARG A 292 -37.78 -13.93 -6.59
#